data_AF-A0A7J2HQU7-F1
#
_entry.id   AF-A0A7J2HQU7-F1
#
_cell.length_a   1.000
_cell.length_b   1.000
_cell.length_c   1.000
_cell.angle_alpha   90.00
_cell.angle_beta   90.00
_cell.angle_gamma   90.00
#
_symmetry.space_group_name_H-M   'P 1'
#
loop_
_entity.id
_entity.type
_entity.pdbx_description
1 polymer ?
#
loop_
_entity_poly.entity_id
_entity_poly.type
_entity_poly.pdbx_seq_one_letter_code
_entity_poly.pdbx_strand_id
1 'polypeptide(L)'
;MKTLTLGRTRLVINLHGDASGLLDDIIGFLNEVYGKVDYEGVVHVKIFDRIGDMEDAVYVKALHYGVSAIGFGMLSYYEAWSGIPTIYTSTQIAEKYGVDMLRAVIHHESGHSVLHPSPLYYIPPVVDVNMKPDDAYVAFMGVKDYEVSKLLVNLELGRLQEPLVKLLVKDSSYGFSDFKVFLQLLPLEEVLNLGDVLKE
;
A
#
# COMPACT_ATOMS: atom_id res chain seq x y z
N MET A 1 -13.11 16.28 7.07
CA MET A 1 -13.57 15.23 6.14
C MET A 1 -13.91 15.87 4.80
N LYS A 2 -13.38 15.36 3.69
CA LYS A 2 -13.63 15.79 2.31
C LYS A 2 -14.08 14.55 1.51
N THR A 3 -15.04 14.70 0.61
CA THR A 3 -15.45 13.62 -0.30
C THR A 3 -15.20 14.07 -1.73
N LEU A 4 -14.65 13.19 -2.57
CA LEU A 4 -14.53 13.42 -4.00
C LEU A 4 -14.73 12.12 -4.77
N THR A 5 -14.91 12.23 -6.09
CA THR A 5 -15.04 11.07 -6.98
C THR A 5 -13.94 11.13 -8.03
N LEU A 6 -13.17 10.06 -8.17
CA LEU A 6 -12.14 9.88 -9.19
C LEU A 6 -12.54 8.68 -10.04
N GLY A 7 -12.78 8.89 -11.34
CA GLY A 7 -13.42 7.88 -12.18
C GLY A 7 -14.79 7.49 -11.62
N ARG A 8 -14.95 6.21 -11.26
CA ARG A 8 -16.15 5.67 -10.58
C ARG A 8 -15.95 5.39 -9.10
N THR A 9 -14.78 5.72 -8.56
CA THR A 9 -14.44 5.50 -7.16
C THR A 9 -14.77 6.73 -6.33
N ARG A 10 -15.51 6.56 -5.23
CA ARG A 10 -15.77 7.62 -4.25
C ARG A 10 -14.72 7.56 -3.14
N LEU A 11 -13.96 8.64 -2.97
CA LEU A 11 -12.99 8.78 -1.90
C LEU A 11 -13.56 9.58 -0.73
N VAL A 12 -13.43 9.05 0.48
CA VAL A 12 -13.74 9.75 1.73
C VAL A 12 -12.42 10.04 2.45
N ILE A 13 -11.98 11.29 2.35
CA ILE A 13 -10.69 11.75 2.89
C ILE A 13 -10.87 12.35 4.28
N ASN A 14 -10.06 11.87 5.22
CA ASN A 14 -9.96 12.37 6.59
C ASN A 14 -8.55 12.85 6.85
N LEU A 15 -8.43 14.08 7.35
CA LEU A 15 -7.17 14.68 7.76
C LEU A 15 -7.05 14.58 9.28
N HIS A 16 -5.87 14.21 9.75
CA HIS A 16 -5.52 14.08 11.16
C HIS A 16 -4.26 14.90 11.43
N GLY A 17 -4.32 15.84 12.39
CA GLY A 17 -3.25 16.82 12.60
C GLY A 17 -3.21 17.89 11.49
N ASP A 18 -2.04 18.49 11.27
CA ASP A 18 -1.82 19.50 10.20
C ASP A 18 -1.40 18.86 8.87
N ALA A 19 -2.12 17.82 8.45
CA ALA A 19 -1.82 17.08 7.23
C ALA A 19 -2.30 17.77 5.93
N SER A 20 -2.70 19.05 6.00
CA SER A 20 -3.38 19.73 4.90
C SER A 20 -2.45 20.15 3.76
N GLY A 21 -1.16 20.36 4.05
CA GLY A 21 -0.19 20.92 3.11
C GLY A 21 0.09 20.09 1.86
N LEU A 22 -0.12 18.77 1.90
CA LEU A 22 0.09 17.85 0.76
C LEU A 22 -1.22 17.24 0.24
N LEU A 23 -2.38 17.78 0.65
CA LEU A 23 -3.67 17.19 0.27
C LEU A 23 -3.86 17.13 -1.24
N ASP A 24 -3.51 18.20 -1.96
CA ASP A 24 -3.71 18.27 -3.40
C ASP A 24 -2.76 17.33 -4.16
N ASP A 25 -1.52 17.18 -3.70
CA ASP A 25 -0.57 16.20 -4.24
C ASP A 25 -1.07 14.77 -4.03
N ILE A 26 -1.55 14.45 -2.82
CA ILE A 26 -2.10 13.13 -2.49
C ILE A 26 -3.33 12.82 -3.37
N ILE A 27 -4.23 13.79 -3.58
CA ILE A 27 -5.36 13.64 -4.50
C ILE A 27 -4.86 13.39 -5.94
N GLY A 28 -3.81 14.09 -6.36
CA GLY A 28 -3.14 13.86 -7.64
C GLY A 28 -2.65 12.42 -7.79
N PHE A 29 -1.90 11.91 -6.80
CA PHE A 29 -1.38 10.54 -6.80
C PHE A 29 -2.49 9.49 -6.78
N LEU A 30 -3.55 9.72 -6.01
CA LEU A 30 -4.73 8.85 -6.03
C LEU A 30 -5.37 8.84 -7.43
N ASN A 31 -5.47 10.00 -8.09
CA ASN A 31 -6.05 10.12 -9.44
C ASN A 31 -5.22 9.42 -10.52
N GLU A 32 -3.90 9.32 -10.35
CA GLU A 32 -3.05 8.57 -11.27
C GLU A 32 -3.42 7.08 -11.33
N VAL A 33 -3.96 6.54 -10.23
CA VAL A 33 -4.48 5.17 -10.16
C VAL A 33 -5.97 5.11 -10.50
N TYR A 34 -6.83 5.78 -9.72
CA TYR A 34 -8.29 5.70 -9.88
C TYR A 34 -8.81 6.30 -11.18
N GLY A 35 -8.08 7.23 -11.79
CA GLY A 35 -8.40 7.77 -13.11
C GLY A 35 -8.14 6.79 -14.26
N LYS A 36 -7.37 5.72 -14.02
CA LYS A 36 -7.00 4.70 -15.02
C LYS A 36 -7.64 3.33 -14.81
N VAL A 37 -8.40 3.13 -13.73
CA VAL A 37 -9.09 1.86 -13.43
C VAL A 37 -10.61 2.03 -13.43
N ASP A 38 -11.32 0.98 -13.86
CA ASP A 38 -12.78 0.89 -13.72
C ASP A 38 -13.14 0.25 -12.38
N TYR A 39 -12.87 0.96 -11.28
CA TYR A 39 -13.21 0.53 -9.93
C TYR A 39 -14.41 1.32 -9.40
N GLU A 40 -15.52 0.63 -9.16
CA GLU A 40 -16.74 1.19 -8.56
C GLU A 40 -16.80 0.80 -7.09
N GLY A 41 -16.67 1.78 -6.20
CA GLY A 41 -16.64 1.52 -4.77
C GLY A 41 -16.36 2.78 -3.94
N VAL A 42 -16.31 2.59 -2.62
CA VAL A 42 -15.92 3.63 -1.67
C VAL A 42 -14.57 3.26 -1.08
N VAL A 43 -13.64 4.21 -1.05
CA VAL A 43 -12.34 4.07 -0.39
C VAL A 43 -12.18 5.18 0.64
N HIS A 44 -11.82 4.81 1.86
CA HIS A 44 -11.43 5.75 2.90
C HIS A 44 -9.95 6.07 2.74
N VAL A 45 -9.59 7.35 2.84
CA VAL A 45 -8.19 7.78 2.87
C VAL A 45 -7.98 8.59 4.14
N LYS A 46 -7.11 8.10 5.02
CA LYS A 46 -6.75 8.79 6.26
C LYS A 46 -5.33 9.31 6.14
N ILE A 47 -5.19 10.62 6.19
CA ILE A 47 -3.93 11.33 6.02
C ILE A 47 -3.55 11.93 7.36
N PHE A 48 -2.39 11.54 7.87
CA PHE A 48 -1.87 11.96 9.17
C PHE A 48 -0.68 12.89 9.01
N ASP A 49 -0.53 13.84 9.92
CA ASP A 49 0.69 14.64 10.02
C ASP A 49 1.91 13.74 10.28
N ARG A 50 1.78 12.78 11.22
CA ARG A 50 2.89 11.94 11.70
C ARG A 50 2.66 10.45 11.45
N ILE A 51 3.73 9.71 11.21
CA ILE A 51 3.70 8.26 11.04
C ILE A 51 3.24 7.57 12.33
N GLY A 52 3.69 8.02 13.51
CA GLY A 52 3.29 7.42 14.79
C GLY A 52 1.77 7.49 15.04
N ASP A 53 1.13 8.63 14.75
CA ASP A 53 -0.32 8.79 14.91
C ASP A 53 -1.10 7.90 13.92
N MET A 54 -0.55 7.71 12.72
CA MET A 54 -1.09 6.78 11.73
C MET A 54 -1.03 5.34 12.25
N GLU A 55 0.11 4.90 12.75
CA GLU A 55 0.31 3.55 13.29
C GLU A 55 -0.61 3.26 14.47
N ASP A 56 -0.73 4.20 15.42
CA ASP A 56 -1.65 4.10 16.55
C ASP A 56 -3.11 3.95 16.06
N ALA A 57 -3.51 4.71 15.03
CA ALA A 57 -4.85 4.62 14.47
C ALA A 57 -5.11 3.28 13.76
N VAL A 58 -4.11 2.71 13.07
CA VAL A 58 -4.22 1.37 12.48
C VAL A 58 -4.30 0.32 13.58
N TYR A 59 -3.45 0.41 14.61
CA TYR A 59 -3.43 -0.54 15.72
C TYR A 59 -4.74 -0.56 16.51
N VAL A 60 -5.29 0.61 16.85
CA VAL A 60 -6.60 0.71 17.53
C VAL A 60 -7.70 0.06 16.69
N LYS A 61 -7.69 0.25 15.36
CA LYS A 61 -8.66 -0.40 14.47
C LYS A 61 -8.44 -1.92 14.41
N ALA A 62 -7.19 -2.38 14.39
CA ALA A 62 -6.83 -3.79 14.39
C ALA A 62 -7.40 -4.51 15.62
N LEU A 63 -7.21 -3.90 16.82
CA LEU A 63 -7.77 -4.40 18.07
C LEU A 63 -9.30 -4.47 18.03
N HIS A 64 -9.95 -3.44 17.48
CA HIS A 64 -11.41 -3.39 17.36
C HIS A 64 -11.98 -4.54 16.52
N TYR A 65 -11.28 -4.95 15.46
CA TYR A 65 -11.70 -6.04 14.57
C TYR A 65 -11.08 -7.41 14.92
N GLY A 66 -10.34 -7.52 16.03
CA GLY A 66 -9.75 -8.79 16.47
C GLY A 66 -8.65 -9.32 15.54
N VAL A 67 -7.93 -8.43 14.86
CA VAL A 67 -6.81 -8.78 13.97
C VAL A 67 -5.66 -9.31 14.80
N SER A 68 -5.21 -10.54 14.51
CA SER A 68 -4.18 -11.24 15.29
C SER A 68 -2.74 -10.90 14.88
N ALA A 69 -2.54 -10.32 13.69
CA ALA A 69 -1.23 -9.97 13.17
C ALA A 69 -1.27 -8.63 12.42
N ILE A 70 -0.39 -7.72 12.81
CA ILE A 70 -0.17 -6.41 12.18
C ILE A 70 1.34 -6.18 12.07
N GLY A 71 1.82 -5.77 10.90
CA GLY A 71 3.19 -5.29 10.76
C GLY A 71 3.26 -3.83 11.21
N PHE A 72 4.33 -3.46 11.91
CA PHE A 72 4.61 -2.07 12.28
C PHE A 72 5.86 -1.57 11.54
N GLY A 73 6.06 -0.26 11.54
CA GLY A 73 7.17 0.41 10.88
C GLY A 73 6.94 0.65 9.39
N MET A 74 5.75 0.38 8.84
CA MET A 74 5.47 0.64 7.41
C MET A 74 5.24 2.14 7.16
N LEU A 75 5.63 2.60 5.97
CA LEU A 75 5.42 4.00 5.58
C LEU A 75 3.93 4.32 5.34
N SER A 76 3.16 3.33 4.91
CA SER A 76 1.72 3.43 4.66
C SER A 76 1.05 2.11 5.01
N TYR A 77 -0.27 2.14 5.14
CA TYR A 77 -1.05 0.94 5.39
C TYR A 77 -2.29 0.89 4.52
N TYR A 78 -2.66 -0.31 4.12
CA TYR A 78 -3.96 -0.63 3.56
C TYR A 78 -4.68 -1.64 4.44
N GLU A 79 -5.98 -1.40 4.68
CA GLU A 79 -6.86 -2.46 5.14
C GLU A 79 -8.30 -2.42 4.64
N ALA A 80 -9.00 -3.56 4.76
CA ALA A 80 -10.42 -3.69 4.47
C ALA A 80 -11.19 -4.46 5.57
N TRP A 81 -10.73 -4.42 6.82
CA TRP A 81 -11.30 -5.21 7.93
C TRP A 81 -12.76 -4.87 8.20
N SER A 82 -13.16 -3.61 7.96
CA SER A 82 -14.54 -3.15 8.10
C SER A 82 -15.43 -3.43 6.87
N GLY A 83 -14.90 -4.08 5.83
CA GLY A 83 -15.57 -4.21 4.53
C GLY A 83 -15.50 -2.96 3.65
N ILE A 84 -14.78 -1.93 4.07
CA ILE A 84 -14.51 -0.71 3.29
C ILE A 84 -12.98 -0.57 3.17
N PRO A 85 -12.43 -0.58 1.94
CA PRO A 85 -11.02 -0.31 1.69
C PRO A 85 -10.60 1.01 2.33
N THR A 86 -9.52 1.00 3.11
CA THR A 86 -8.99 2.16 3.80
C THR A 86 -7.49 2.25 3.60
N ILE A 87 -7.05 3.38 3.05
CA ILE A 87 -5.65 3.73 2.88
C ILE A 87 -5.27 4.67 4.02
N TYR A 88 -4.11 4.41 4.63
CA TYR A 88 -3.49 5.21 5.67
C TYR A 88 -2.15 5.71 5.14
N THR A 89 -1.93 7.02 5.22
CA THR A 89 -0.66 7.63 4.82
C THR A 89 -0.33 8.80 5.74
N SER A 90 0.92 9.28 5.67
CA SER A 90 1.38 10.43 6.44
C SER A 90 2.17 11.42 5.59
N THR A 91 1.94 12.72 5.82
CA THR A 91 2.69 13.79 5.16
C THR A 91 4.17 13.79 5.54
N GLN A 92 4.51 13.31 6.74
CA GLN A 92 5.89 13.11 7.20
C GLN A 92 6.73 12.20 6.28
N ILE A 93 6.10 11.33 5.48
CA ILE A 93 6.82 10.50 4.50
C ILE A 93 7.53 11.40 3.48
N ALA A 94 6.86 12.45 2.98
CA ALA A 94 7.45 13.36 2.02
C ALA A 94 8.59 14.17 2.65
N GLU A 95 8.46 14.56 3.91
CA GLU A 95 9.51 15.28 4.64
C GLU A 95 10.77 14.43 4.85
N LYS A 96 10.60 13.14 5.17
CA LYS A 96 11.70 12.24 5.53
C LYS A 96 12.32 11.53 4.33
N TYR A 97 11.52 11.16 3.34
CA TYR A 97 11.93 10.31 2.21
C TYR A 97 11.70 10.94 0.84
N GLY A 98 11.12 12.15 0.78
CA GLY A 98 10.81 12.85 -0.46
C GLY A 98 9.41 12.54 -0.99
N VAL A 99 8.89 13.46 -1.81
CA VAL A 99 7.53 13.36 -2.38
C VAL A 99 7.37 12.15 -3.30
N ASP A 100 8.43 11.72 -3.98
CA ASP A 100 8.40 10.53 -4.84
C ASP A 100 8.17 9.25 -4.04
N MET A 101 8.71 9.15 -2.82
CA MET A 101 8.39 8.05 -1.91
C MET A 101 6.91 8.08 -1.50
N LEU A 102 6.39 9.26 -1.13
CA LEU A 102 4.97 9.41 -0.78
C LEU A 102 4.06 8.98 -1.94
N ARG A 103 4.38 9.39 -3.16
CA ARG A 103 3.68 8.97 -4.38
C ARG A 103 3.75 7.46 -4.60
N ALA A 104 4.95 6.87 -4.46
CA ALA A 104 5.17 5.44 -4.64
C ALA A 104 4.27 4.61 -3.70
N VAL A 105 4.25 4.96 -2.41
CA VAL A 105 3.45 4.24 -1.41
C VAL A 105 1.96 4.46 -1.60
N ILE A 106 1.50 5.66 -1.99
CA ILE A 106 0.09 5.91 -2.29
C ILE A 106 -0.37 5.07 -3.49
N HIS A 107 0.45 4.93 -4.53
CA HIS A 107 0.13 4.07 -5.66
C HIS A 107 0.01 2.60 -5.23
N HIS A 108 0.93 2.12 -4.40
CA HIS A 108 0.90 0.75 -3.87
C HIS A 108 -0.38 0.47 -3.08
N GLU A 109 -0.72 1.32 -2.10
CA GLU A 109 -1.94 1.12 -1.30
C GLU A 109 -3.22 1.33 -2.12
N SER A 110 -3.20 2.21 -3.11
CA SER A 110 -4.31 2.37 -4.06
C SER A 110 -4.52 1.09 -4.86
N GLY A 111 -3.44 0.46 -5.32
CA GLY A 111 -3.51 -0.84 -6.00
C GLY A 111 -4.16 -1.91 -5.12
N HIS A 112 -3.77 -1.98 -3.83
CA HIS A 112 -4.42 -2.91 -2.90
C HIS A 112 -5.90 -2.63 -2.71
N SER A 113 -6.31 -1.36 -2.64
CA SER A 113 -7.73 -1.02 -2.48
C SER A 113 -8.59 -1.38 -3.70
N VAL A 114 -8.00 -1.41 -4.90
CA VAL A 114 -8.67 -1.79 -6.14
C VAL A 114 -8.76 -3.31 -6.27
N LEU A 115 -7.65 -4.02 -6.01
CA LEU A 115 -7.56 -5.46 -6.22
C LEU A 115 -8.10 -6.27 -5.05
N HIS A 116 -7.92 -5.78 -3.83
CA HIS A 116 -8.19 -6.52 -2.59
C HIS A 116 -9.25 -5.86 -1.69
N PRO A 117 -10.40 -5.37 -2.22
CA PRO A 117 -11.29 -4.46 -1.51
C PRO A 117 -12.08 -5.09 -0.34
N SER A 118 -11.88 -6.38 -0.09
CA SER A 118 -12.72 -7.20 0.77
C SER A 118 -11.90 -7.88 1.87
N PRO A 119 -12.48 -8.08 3.07
CA PRO A 119 -11.83 -8.86 4.13
C PRO A 119 -11.52 -10.30 3.71
N LEU A 120 -12.15 -10.83 2.64
CA LEU A 120 -11.82 -12.15 2.09
C LEU A 120 -10.35 -12.27 1.64
N TYR A 121 -9.70 -11.15 1.28
CA TYR A 121 -8.27 -11.10 0.93
C TYR A 121 -7.32 -11.11 2.15
N TYR A 122 -7.84 -11.44 3.33
CA TYR A 122 -7.04 -11.80 4.52
C TYR A 122 -7.15 -13.29 4.84
N ILE A 123 -7.98 -14.04 4.11
CA ILE A 123 -8.14 -15.48 4.29
C ILE A 123 -7.27 -16.15 3.22
N PRO A 124 -6.11 -16.73 3.59
CA PRO A 124 -5.30 -17.44 2.61
C PRO A 124 -6.11 -18.61 2.02
N PRO A 125 -5.94 -18.93 0.73
CA PRO A 125 -6.61 -20.08 0.15
C PRO A 125 -6.21 -21.34 0.91
N VAL A 126 -7.15 -22.26 1.12
CA VAL A 126 -6.85 -23.58 1.69
C VAL A 126 -6.01 -24.34 0.66
N VAL A 127 -4.70 -24.32 0.86
CA VAL A 127 -3.75 -25.07 0.05
C VAL A 127 -3.36 -26.33 0.79
N ASP A 128 -3.52 -27.49 0.14
CA ASP A 128 -3.04 -28.79 0.63
C ASP A 128 -1.51 -28.85 0.47
N VAL A 129 -0.82 -28.04 1.26
CA VAL A 129 0.63 -27.97 1.33
C VAL A 129 1.04 -28.16 2.77
N ASN A 130 2.06 -29.00 2.99
CA ASN A 130 2.73 -29.17 4.28
C ASN A 130 3.55 -27.90 4.64
N MET A 131 2.92 -26.74 4.65
CA MET A 131 3.50 -25.44 4.97
C MET A 131 2.95 -24.97 6.31
N LYS A 132 3.77 -24.31 7.12
CA LYS A 132 3.28 -23.71 8.38
C LYS A 132 2.31 -22.57 8.03
N PRO A 133 1.24 -22.35 8.82
CA PRO A 133 0.27 -21.29 8.57
C PRO A 133 0.89 -19.90 8.38
N ASP A 134 1.93 -19.57 9.15
CA ASP A 134 2.63 -18.27 9.07
C ASP A 134 3.37 -18.10 7.73
N ASP A 135 4.04 -19.15 7.25
CA ASP A 135 4.74 -19.14 5.96
C ASP A 135 3.74 -19.00 4.80
N ALA A 136 2.61 -19.70 4.89
CA ALA A 136 1.53 -19.62 3.91
C ALA A 136 0.90 -18.22 3.88
N TYR A 137 0.72 -17.59 5.05
CA TYR A 137 0.23 -16.21 5.16
C TYR A 137 1.21 -15.21 4.54
N VAL A 138 2.50 -15.33 4.83
CA VAL A 138 3.54 -14.48 4.24
C VAL A 138 3.60 -14.62 2.72
N ALA A 139 3.54 -15.86 2.21
CA ALA A 139 3.49 -16.11 0.77
C ALA A 139 2.25 -15.48 0.13
N PHE A 140 1.08 -15.61 0.75
CA PHE A 140 -0.17 -15.00 0.29
C PHE A 140 -0.10 -13.47 0.26
N MET A 141 0.51 -12.85 1.28
CA MET A 141 0.76 -11.40 1.27
C MET A 141 1.72 -10.99 0.15
N GLY A 142 2.75 -11.80 -0.15
CA GLY A 142 3.63 -11.58 -1.29
C GLY A 142 2.92 -11.67 -2.65
N VAL A 143 1.96 -12.58 -2.81
CA VAL A 143 1.12 -12.66 -4.02
C VAL A 143 0.31 -11.37 -4.20
N LYS A 144 -0.27 -10.83 -3.12
CA LYS A 144 -0.99 -9.55 -3.18
C LYS A 144 -0.09 -8.40 -3.63
N ASP A 145 1.14 -8.35 -3.15
CA ASP A 145 2.11 -7.33 -3.58
C ASP A 145 2.55 -7.52 -5.04
N TYR A 146 2.70 -8.77 -5.50
CA TYR A 146 2.91 -9.08 -6.92
C TYR A 146 1.76 -8.55 -7.80
N GLU A 147 0.51 -8.79 -7.40
CA GLU A 147 -0.68 -8.34 -8.14
C GLU A 147 -0.75 -6.82 -8.23
N VAL A 148 -0.42 -6.12 -7.14
CA VAL A 148 -0.31 -4.65 -7.13
C VAL A 148 0.80 -4.16 -8.05
N SER A 149 2.01 -4.69 -7.94
CA SER A 149 3.12 -4.29 -8.82
C SER A 149 2.77 -4.52 -10.28
N LYS A 150 2.12 -5.64 -10.60
CA LYS A 150 1.65 -5.93 -11.96
C LYS A 150 0.58 -4.95 -12.44
N LEU A 151 -0.37 -4.58 -11.59
CA LEU A 151 -1.34 -3.52 -11.91
C LEU A 151 -0.62 -2.21 -12.20
N LEU A 152 0.30 -1.78 -11.35
CA LEU A 152 1.02 -0.51 -11.52
C LEU A 152 1.85 -0.49 -12.81
N VAL A 153 2.47 -1.61 -13.20
CA VAL A 153 3.12 -1.75 -14.50
C VAL A 153 2.13 -1.57 -15.65
N ASN A 154 0.97 -2.22 -15.60
CA ASN A 154 -0.08 -2.10 -16.62
C ASN A 154 -0.67 -0.69 -16.71
N LEU A 155 -0.64 0.08 -15.62
CA LEU A 155 -1.07 1.48 -15.58
C LEU A 155 0.04 2.46 -15.99
N GLU A 156 1.21 1.97 -16.41
CA GLU A 156 2.40 2.77 -16.73
C GLU A 156 2.95 3.55 -15.52
N LEU A 157 2.67 3.09 -14.30
CA LEU A 157 3.14 3.67 -13.03
C LEU A 157 4.28 2.88 -12.39
N GLY A 158 4.69 1.73 -12.97
CA GLY A 158 5.72 0.85 -12.42
C GLY A 158 7.06 1.55 -12.15
N ARG A 159 7.49 2.49 -13.01
CA ARG A 159 8.74 3.25 -12.78
C ARG A 159 8.70 4.12 -11.54
N LEU A 160 7.52 4.58 -11.14
CA LEU A 160 7.35 5.43 -9.96
C LEU A 160 7.51 4.65 -8.65
N GLN A 161 7.71 3.32 -8.72
CA GLN A 161 7.98 2.48 -7.55
C GLN A 161 9.46 2.42 -7.19
N GLU A 162 10.37 3.00 -7.99
CA GLU A 162 11.81 2.95 -7.74
C GLU A 162 12.22 3.35 -6.30
N PRO A 163 11.70 4.44 -5.69
CA PRO A 163 12.08 4.80 -4.32
C PRO A 163 11.71 3.71 -3.31
N LEU A 164 10.51 3.12 -3.45
CA LEU A 164 10.04 2.05 -2.58
C LEU A 164 10.88 0.78 -2.77
N VAL A 165 11.22 0.43 -4.01
CA VAL A 165 12.11 -0.70 -4.33
C VAL A 165 13.48 -0.52 -3.67
N LYS A 166 14.10 0.65 -3.81
CA LYS A 166 15.40 0.96 -3.19
C LYS A 166 15.35 0.79 -1.66
N LEU A 167 14.26 1.22 -1.03
CA LEU A 167 14.07 1.05 0.42
C LEU A 167 13.94 -0.42 0.81
N LEU A 168 13.07 -1.19 0.13
CA LEU A 168 12.80 -2.60 0.44
C LEU A 168 14.04 -3.49 0.30
N VAL A 169 14.92 -3.17 -0.65
CA VAL A 169 16.16 -3.92 -0.87
C VAL A 169 17.22 -3.56 0.18
N LYS A 170 17.37 -2.26 0.48
CA LYS A 170 18.44 -1.76 1.34
C LYS A 170 18.24 -2.12 2.81
N ASP A 171 16.99 -2.22 3.24
CA ASP A 171 16.65 -2.37 4.64
C ASP A 171 15.98 -3.72 4.92
N SER A 172 16.82 -4.73 5.16
CA SER A 172 16.39 -6.05 5.61
C SER A 172 15.76 -6.05 7.00
N SER A 173 15.72 -4.90 7.71
CA SER A 173 15.13 -4.78 9.05
C SER A 173 13.62 -4.51 9.03
N TYR A 174 13.01 -4.24 7.86
CA TYR A 174 11.54 -4.12 7.73
C TYR A 174 10.78 -5.44 7.97
N GLY A 175 11.46 -6.52 8.36
CA GLY A 175 10.82 -7.76 8.83
C GLY A 175 10.04 -8.52 7.76
N PHE A 176 10.21 -8.15 6.49
CA PHE A 176 9.64 -8.89 5.37
C PHE A 176 10.46 -10.15 5.10
N SER A 177 9.81 -11.24 4.70
CA SER A 177 10.56 -12.35 4.11
C SER A 177 11.12 -11.90 2.76
N ASP A 178 12.35 -12.31 2.45
CA ASP A 178 12.96 -12.10 1.14
C ASP A 178 12.05 -12.57 0.00
N PHE A 179 11.23 -13.60 0.26
CA PHE A 179 10.22 -14.10 -0.67
C PHE A 179 9.11 -13.08 -0.98
N LYS A 180 8.58 -12.39 0.03
CA LYS A 180 7.57 -11.33 -0.16
C LYS A 180 8.14 -10.19 -1.00
N VAL A 181 9.34 -9.73 -0.65
CA VAL A 181 10.04 -8.67 -1.39
C VAL A 181 10.26 -9.11 -2.83
N PHE A 182 10.78 -10.31 -3.06
CA PHE A 182 10.96 -10.85 -4.40
C PHE A 182 9.68 -10.84 -5.24
N LEU A 183 8.54 -11.27 -4.68
CA LEU A 183 7.27 -11.26 -5.39
C LEU A 183 6.80 -9.84 -5.75
N GLN A 184 6.98 -8.87 -4.85
CA GLN A 184 6.68 -7.47 -5.13
C GLN A 184 7.56 -6.90 -6.26
N LEU A 185 8.83 -7.29 -6.32
CA LEU A 185 9.79 -6.78 -7.31
C LEU A 185 9.63 -7.43 -8.68
N LEU A 186 9.14 -8.68 -8.75
CA LEU A 186 9.14 -9.47 -9.97
C LEU A 186 8.45 -8.78 -11.16
N PRO A 187 7.26 -8.15 -11.05
CA PRO A 187 6.66 -7.43 -12.17
C PRO A 187 7.42 -6.17 -12.59
N LEU A 188 8.20 -5.59 -11.67
CA LEU A 188 8.91 -4.33 -11.89
C LEU A 188 10.26 -4.52 -12.60
N GLU A 189 10.75 -5.76 -12.72
CA GLU A 189 12.06 -6.08 -13.29
C GLU A 189 12.29 -5.45 -14.66
N GLU A 190 11.36 -5.63 -15.58
CA GLU A 190 11.46 -5.14 -16.96
C GLU A 190 11.42 -3.61 -17.04
N VAL A 191 10.72 -2.95 -16.12
CA VAL A 191 10.43 -1.52 -16.21
C VAL A 191 11.48 -0.68 -15.47
N LEU A 192 12.05 -1.22 -14.39
CA LEU A 192 13.05 -0.56 -13.55
C LEU A 192 14.49 -0.94 -13.92
N ASN A 193 14.72 -2.02 -14.68
CA ASN A 193 16.05 -2.60 -14.87
C ASN A 193 16.75 -2.77 -13.50
N LEU A 194 16.20 -3.66 -12.67
CA LEU A 194 16.59 -3.79 -11.27
C LEU A 194 18.10 -3.95 -11.07
N GLY A 195 18.81 -4.55 -12.03
CA GLY A 195 20.27 -4.65 -12.00
C GLY A 195 21.00 -3.31 -11.87
N ASP A 196 20.41 -2.19 -12.29
CA ASP A 196 20.99 -0.86 -12.13
C ASP A 196 20.50 -0.17 -10.86
N VAL A 197 19.23 -0.35 -10.50
CA VAL A 197 18.63 0.16 -9.24
C VAL A 197 19.32 -0.43 -8.00
N LEU A 198 19.77 -1.69 -8.07
CA LEU A 198 20.42 -2.41 -6.98
C LEU A 198 21.92 -2.09 -6.82
N LYS A 199 22.53 -1.33 -7.74
CA LYS A 199 23.96 -0.97 -7.69
C LYS A 199 24.23 0.37 -6.98
N GLU A 200 23.20 1.18 -6.76
CA GLU A 200 23.26 2.50 -6.09
C GLU A 200 22.94 2.41 -4.59
#